data_AF-A0AAY4C842-F1
#
_entry.id   AF-A0AAY4C842-F1
#
_cell.length_a   1.000
_cell.length_b   1.000
_cell.length_c   1.000
_cell.angle_alpha   90.00
_cell.angle_beta   90.00
_cell.angle_gamma   90.00
#
_symmetry.space_group_name_H-M   'P 1'
#
loop_
_entity.id
_entity.type
_entity.pdbx_description
1 polymer ?
#
loop_
_entity_poly.entity_id
_entity_poly.type
_entity_poly.pdbx_seq_one_letter_code
_entity_poly.pdbx_strand_id
1 'polypeptide(L)'
;IPVPAPVDTDHITVPMSSSSSSARLSGGSARSRRYRTRAVTSQVDETLFGTPQVTGGSDRVGRVRSSAVKRRDTVRVISHDMIRDLNVPCKDPSGLSIILCASEIERITAESLFPTKEEKERQLEAQQSEKEAIRDAAEQRKARMRQADLSRNKNQTLSELEAEAKERAQYLLERANLMRMEQEDEVKKLNELILGAQCHAVRDAQILEKEQIQTELVEEDKRLDAMMELERCRAVESHDQIEQLRKQQRIQGKTYILKQIEEHNEARHVEEELREQEGQQMLENLERMQEEELQALDQKREEQRRLQLEILRINEESLLSKERMKEDERLADVRAVAYTRKKMEQEAEYEAELQRIKKEKEKEVARLRALQERERDHKAEQDEIRARRNQEATDREWRKKEKERHKKKVEEEGKLKVSRLEQVTHKEHLLAIEAGRERAEFERVIRVQQEAITREKELEENHRQRLLRHAEGVRQQMRARELQAIAQRKELFHEGNSLLEEAHNRRIRLNEIKAKKLRELKAAGLPEKYCSYVERKVPI
;
A
#
# COMPACT_ATOMS: atom_id res chain seq x y z
N ILE A 1 47.66 42.84 -33.92
CA ILE A 1 47.01 43.05 -35.24
C ILE A 1 46.82 41.67 -35.86
N PRO A 2 45.60 41.25 -36.22
CA PRO A 2 44.28 41.65 -35.67
C PRO A 2 43.53 40.34 -35.22
N VAL A 3 42.49 40.26 -34.36
CA VAL A 3 41.15 40.90 -34.32
C VAL A 3 40.44 40.79 -35.68
N PRO A 4 39.30 40.08 -35.77
CA PRO A 4 38.02 40.80 -35.66
C PRO A 4 37.01 40.13 -34.71
N ALA A 5 36.44 40.93 -33.82
CA ALA A 5 35.00 40.89 -33.57
C ALA A 5 34.30 41.73 -34.67
N PRO A 6 32.97 41.61 -34.86
CA PRO A 6 32.03 42.48 -34.11
C PRO A 6 31.17 41.66 -33.13
N VAL A 7 30.65 42.17 -31.99
CA VAL A 7 30.14 43.51 -31.61
C VAL A 7 28.79 43.84 -32.24
N ASP A 8 27.74 43.78 -31.42
CA ASP A 8 26.71 44.83 -31.19
C ASP A 8 25.84 44.36 -30.00
N THR A 9 25.71 45.11 -28.89
CA THR A 9 24.88 46.31 -28.63
C THR A 9 23.36 46.03 -28.70
N ASP A 10 22.49 46.48 -27.78
CA ASP A 10 22.67 47.48 -26.72
C ASP A 10 21.65 47.40 -25.54
N HIS A 11 21.89 48.22 -24.50
CA HIS A 11 20.92 48.97 -23.66
C HIS A 11 19.99 48.32 -22.58
N ILE A 12 20.31 48.65 -21.30
CA ILE A 12 19.49 49.45 -20.34
C ILE A 12 18.29 48.84 -19.53
N THR A 13 18.30 49.19 -18.22
CA THR A 13 17.24 49.15 -17.15
C THR A 13 16.67 47.86 -16.54
N VAL A 14 16.72 47.84 -15.21
CA VAL A 14 15.77 47.25 -14.23
C VAL A 14 14.85 48.39 -13.69
N PRO A 15 13.76 48.16 -12.90
CA PRO A 15 13.06 46.92 -12.53
C PRO A 15 11.49 47.04 -12.57
N MET A 16 10.79 46.13 -11.87
CA MET A 16 9.42 46.26 -11.27
C MET A 16 8.14 46.05 -12.14
N SER A 17 7.54 44.87 -11.95
CA SER A 17 6.11 44.60 -11.62
C SER A 17 4.92 45.04 -12.50
N SER A 18 4.03 44.05 -12.68
CA SER A 18 2.54 44.11 -12.78
C SER A 18 1.86 44.22 -14.16
N SER A 19 0.74 43.48 -14.30
CA SER A 19 -0.33 43.66 -15.31
C SER A 19 0.01 43.29 -16.77
N SER A 20 -0.85 42.68 -17.62
CA SER A 20 -2.24 42.19 -17.44
C SER A 20 -2.74 41.30 -18.61
N SER A 21 -3.78 40.50 -18.34
CA SER A 21 -4.95 40.19 -19.22
C SER A 21 -4.86 39.49 -20.60
N SER A 22 -5.49 38.30 -20.67
CA SER A 22 -6.64 37.96 -21.56
C SER A 22 -6.49 37.51 -23.04
N ALA A 23 -6.89 36.25 -23.28
CA ALA A 23 -7.74 35.78 -24.39
C ALA A 23 -8.58 34.56 -23.86
N ARG A 24 -9.87 34.27 -24.13
CA ARG A 24 -10.82 34.49 -25.26
C ARG A 24 -10.45 33.67 -26.52
N LEU A 25 -11.33 33.00 -27.28
CA LEU A 25 -12.81 32.88 -27.37
C LEU A 25 -13.19 31.39 -27.65
N SER A 26 -14.45 30.93 -27.76
CA SER A 26 -15.70 31.12 -26.98
C SER A 26 -16.82 30.22 -27.58
N GLY A 27 -17.74 29.66 -26.79
CA GLY A 27 -18.91 28.89 -27.29
C GLY A 27 -20.17 29.10 -26.43
N GLY A 28 -21.37 28.98 -27.01
CA GLY A 28 -22.63 29.29 -26.30
C GLY A 28 -23.93 28.96 -27.05
N SER A 29 -25.04 29.53 -26.54
CA SER A 29 -26.45 29.17 -26.84
C SER A 29 -26.91 27.86 -26.15
N ALA A 30 -28.13 27.72 -25.59
CA ALA A 30 -29.29 28.64 -25.59
C ALA A 30 -30.15 28.58 -24.30
N ARG A 31 -30.78 29.71 -23.97
CA ARG A 31 -32.10 29.88 -23.30
C ARG A 31 -32.47 29.02 -22.07
N SER A 32 -32.32 29.62 -20.88
CA SER A 32 -33.34 29.56 -19.81
C SER A 32 -33.26 30.80 -18.92
N ARG A 33 -34.25 31.72 -18.99
CA ARG A 33 -34.32 32.86 -18.06
C ARG A 33 -34.79 32.36 -16.68
N ARG A 34 -33.87 32.26 -15.71
CA ARG A 34 -34.20 32.14 -14.28
C ARG A 34 -33.39 33.18 -13.50
N TYR A 35 -34.03 33.86 -12.56
CA TYR A 35 -33.38 34.88 -11.73
C TYR A 35 -32.39 34.22 -10.76
N ARG A 36 -31.22 34.85 -10.55
CA ARG A 36 -30.22 34.39 -9.59
C ARG A 36 -30.48 35.03 -8.23
N THR A 37 -31.10 34.28 -7.32
CA THR A 37 -31.26 34.66 -5.91
C THR A 37 -29.90 35.01 -5.31
N ARG A 38 -29.72 36.23 -4.80
CA ARG A 38 -28.42 36.73 -4.30
C ARG A 38 -28.34 36.82 -2.76
N ALA A 39 -29.48 36.79 -2.10
CA ALA A 39 -29.68 36.47 -0.68
C ALA A 39 -31.09 35.90 -0.51
N VAL A 40 -31.34 35.05 0.49
CA VAL A 40 -32.69 34.52 0.80
C VAL A 40 -33.47 35.47 1.72
N THR A 41 -32.78 36.34 2.45
CA THR A 41 -33.36 37.30 3.38
C THR A 41 -32.79 38.70 3.14
N SER A 42 -33.56 39.58 2.51
CA SER A 42 -33.29 41.02 2.49
C SER A 42 -33.81 41.64 3.79
N GLN A 43 -32.95 41.81 4.79
CA GLN A 43 -33.27 42.65 5.94
C GLN A 43 -33.19 44.12 5.52
N VAL A 44 -34.31 44.64 5.02
CA VAL A 44 -34.60 46.07 4.99
C VAL A 44 -34.99 46.47 6.41
N ASP A 45 -34.43 47.56 6.91
CA ASP A 45 -34.78 48.08 8.23
C ASP A 45 -36.07 48.91 8.13
N GLU A 46 -37.21 48.29 8.44
CA GLU A 46 -38.53 48.94 8.34
C GLU A 46 -38.84 49.90 9.49
N THR A 47 -37.90 50.15 10.41
CA THR A 47 -38.10 51.12 11.52
C THR A 47 -38.22 52.58 11.07
N LEU A 48 -38.03 52.88 9.77
CA LEU A 48 -38.09 54.23 9.21
C LEU A 48 -39.51 54.68 8.75
N PHE A 49 -40.49 53.78 8.64
CA PHE A 49 -41.83 54.10 8.09
C PHE A 49 -42.99 53.54 8.92
N GLY A 50 -43.38 54.24 9.99
CA GLY A 50 -44.53 53.86 10.82
C GLY A 50 -45.89 54.36 10.28
N THR A 51 -46.83 53.45 10.03
CA THR A 51 -48.29 53.71 9.90
C THR A 51 -49.06 52.51 10.54
N PRO A 52 -50.41 52.41 10.61
CA PRO A 52 -51.08 52.26 11.91
C PRO A 52 -51.74 50.89 12.13
N GLN A 53 -52.16 50.63 13.38
CA GLN A 53 -53.08 49.52 13.71
C GLN A 53 -54.34 50.02 14.42
N VAL A 54 -55.47 49.37 14.13
CA VAL A 54 -56.82 49.80 14.53
C VAL A 54 -57.60 48.63 15.15
N THR A 55 -57.91 48.78 16.44
CA THR A 55 -58.97 48.12 17.26
C THR A 55 -59.07 46.59 17.40
N GLY A 56 -59.21 46.15 18.66
CA GLY A 56 -59.91 44.91 19.07
C GLY A 56 -59.00 43.81 19.65
N GLY A 57 -59.21 43.28 20.87
CA GLY A 57 -60.14 43.68 21.93
C GLY A 57 -60.13 42.70 23.13
N SER A 58 -60.36 43.21 24.35
CA SER A 58 -60.38 42.48 25.64
C SER A 58 -59.04 41.80 26.07
N ASP A 59 -58.74 41.56 27.36
CA ASP A 59 -59.51 41.83 28.60
C ASP A 59 -58.54 42.09 29.79
N ARG A 60 -58.96 42.89 30.80
CA ARG A 60 -58.63 42.84 32.27
C ARG A 60 -57.15 42.64 32.73
N VAL A 61 -56.53 43.28 33.72
CA VAL A 61 -56.82 44.16 34.88
C VAL A 61 -55.54 45.03 35.05
N GLY A 62 -55.47 46.30 35.47
CA GLY A 62 -56.36 47.11 36.30
C GLY A 62 -55.69 47.46 37.65
N ARG A 63 -54.69 48.37 37.69
CA ARG A 63 -54.29 49.04 38.94
C ARG A 63 -53.89 50.50 38.75
N VAL A 64 -54.81 51.39 39.09
CA VAL A 64 -54.62 52.84 39.11
C VAL A 64 -53.89 53.27 40.38
N ARG A 65 -53.03 54.29 40.29
CA ARG A 65 -52.75 55.19 41.40
C ARG A 65 -53.02 56.63 40.97
N SER A 66 -53.77 57.35 41.80
CA SER A 66 -54.35 58.65 41.52
C SER A 66 -53.52 59.79 42.15
N SER A 67 -53.32 60.86 41.40
CA SER A 67 -53.20 62.21 41.95
C SER A 67 -54.55 62.93 41.83
N ALA A 68 -54.85 63.85 42.74
CA ALA A 68 -56.22 64.29 43.00
C ALA A 68 -56.69 65.44 42.09
N VAL A 69 -57.68 65.18 41.24
CA VAL A 69 -58.51 66.24 40.63
C VAL A 69 -59.52 66.73 41.67
N LYS A 70 -59.51 68.03 41.98
CA LYS A 70 -60.48 68.65 42.89
C LYS A 70 -61.90 68.46 42.33
N ARG A 71 -62.82 67.93 43.14
CA ARG A 71 -64.24 67.83 42.78
C ARG A 71 -64.82 69.23 42.58
N ARG A 72 -65.70 69.37 41.58
CA ARG A 72 -66.58 70.54 41.41
C ARG A 72 -67.96 70.15 41.92
N ASP A 73 -68.64 71.09 42.58
CA ASP A 73 -69.95 70.81 43.13
C ASP A 73 -70.99 70.68 42.01
N THR A 74 -71.64 69.52 41.99
CA THR A 74 -72.64 69.14 41.00
C THR A 74 -73.99 68.97 41.69
N VAL A 75 -75.00 69.69 41.21
CA VAL A 75 -76.37 69.55 41.70
C VAL A 75 -77.09 68.52 40.84
N ARG A 76 -77.64 67.49 41.48
CA ARG A 76 -78.47 66.49 40.82
C ARG A 76 -79.90 66.99 40.67
N VAL A 77 -80.33 67.15 39.42
CA VAL A 77 -81.74 67.35 39.08
C VAL A 77 -82.31 66.01 38.63
N ILE A 78 -83.32 65.53 39.36
CA ILE A 78 -84.05 64.30 39.04
C ILE A 78 -85.37 64.71 38.40
N SER A 79 -85.57 64.28 37.15
CA SER A 79 -86.82 64.39 36.40
C SER A 79 -87.23 62.98 35.92
N HIS A 80 -88.51 62.74 35.65
CA HIS A 80 -89.09 61.39 35.54
C HIS A 80 -88.27 60.42 34.67
N ASP A 81 -87.80 60.89 33.50
CA ASP A 81 -87.10 60.06 32.52
C ASP A 81 -85.57 60.22 32.52
N MET A 82 -85.01 61.17 33.28
CA MET A 82 -83.56 61.44 33.34
C MET A 82 -83.09 62.10 34.64
N ILE A 83 -81.97 61.60 35.16
CA ILE A 83 -81.12 62.29 36.15
C ILE A 83 -80.05 63.09 35.40
N ARG A 84 -79.84 64.36 35.76
CA ARG A 84 -78.76 65.20 35.21
C ARG A 84 -77.92 65.82 36.32
N ASP A 85 -76.60 65.73 36.16
CA ASP A 85 -75.61 66.26 37.09
C ASP A 85 -75.11 67.61 36.54
N LEU A 86 -75.57 68.74 37.10
CA LEU A 86 -75.22 70.08 36.63
C LEU A 86 -74.06 70.67 37.45
N ASN A 87 -72.95 71.02 36.78
CA ASN A 87 -71.84 71.76 37.39
C ASN A 87 -72.27 73.19 37.72
N VAL A 88 -72.12 73.62 38.97
CA VAL A 88 -72.32 75.02 39.36
C VAL A 88 -71.00 75.80 39.21
N PRO A 89 -70.96 76.90 38.44
CA PRO A 89 -69.78 77.77 38.40
C PRO A 89 -69.73 78.63 39.68
N CYS A 90 -68.80 78.33 40.58
CA CYS A 90 -68.52 79.22 41.71
C CYS A 90 -68.00 80.57 41.20
N LYS A 91 -68.55 81.65 41.72
CA LYS A 91 -68.24 83.02 41.31
C LYS A 91 -67.72 83.86 42.47
N ASP A 92 -66.60 84.51 42.21
CA ASP A 92 -66.15 85.77 42.82
C ASP A 92 -65.77 85.69 44.33
N PRO A 93 -65.07 86.69 44.92
CA PRO A 93 -64.58 87.95 44.33
C PRO A 93 -63.06 88.20 44.46
N SER A 94 -62.43 88.75 43.41
CA SER A 94 -61.24 89.65 43.39
C SER A 94 -60.45 89.58 42.08
N GLY A 95 -60.41 88.41 41.42
CA GLY A 95 -59.78 88.22 40.12
C GLY A 95 -58.24 88.28 40.07
N LEU A 96 -57.56 88.40 41.22
CA LEU A 96 -56.11 88.69 41.30
C LEU A 96 -55.33 87.73 42.23
N SER A 97 -55.75 86.47 42.35
CA SER A 97 -55.04 85.45 43.15
C SER A 97 -54.99 84.08 42.47
N ILE A 98 -53.78 83.61 42.16
CA ILE A 98 -53.54 82.26 41.61
C ILE A 98 -53.18 81.31 42.76
N ILE A 99 -54.06 80.35 43.05
CA ILE A 99 -53.82 79.34 44.10
C ILE A 99 -53.08 78.15 43.47
N LEU A 100 -51.74 78.22 43.47
CA LEU A 100 -50.87 77.13 43.03
C LEU A 100 -51.06 75.88 43.93
N CYS A 101 -51.12 74.69 43.34
CA CYS A 101 -51.15 73.43 44.08
C CYS A 101 -49.76 73.08 44.64
N ALA A 102 -49.68 72.30 45.73
CA ALA A 102 -48.39 71.90 46.32
C ALA A 102 -47.44 71.22 45.30
N SER A 103 -47.98 70.30 44.49
CA SER A 103 -47.23 69.66 43.40
C SER A 103 -46.80 70.60 42.27
N GLU A 104 -47.49 71.74 42.10
CA GLU A 104 -47.09 72.78 41.16
C GLU A 104 -46.04 73.71 41.77
N ILE A 105 -46.09 73.96 43.09
CA ILE A 105 -45.04 74.66 43.83
C ILE A 105 -43.76 73.81 43.86
N GLU A 106 -43.85 72.50 44.09
CA GLU A 106 -42.73 71.55 43.98
C GLU A 106 -42.15 71.52 42.55
N ARG A 107 -43.02 71.46 41.53
CA ARG A 107 -42.56 71.52 40.13
C ARG A 107 -41.89 72.86 39.80
N ILE A 108 -42.52 73.99 40.15
CA ILE A 108 -41.98 75.33 39.90
C ILE A 108 -40.69 75.55 40.68
N THR A 109 -40.57 75.08 41.92
CA THR A 109 -39.31 75.19 42.69
C THR A 109 -38.20 74.37 42.04
N ALA A 110 -38.46 73.11 41.67
CA ALA A 110 -37.51 72.27 40.93
C ALA A 110 -37.15 72.81 39.51
N GLU A 111 -38.10 73.44 38.81
CA GLU A 111 -37.88 74.09 37.51
C GLU A 111 -37.15 75.45 37.65
N SER A 112 -37.33 76.15 38.77
CA SER A 112 -36.68 77.45 39.07
C SER A 112 -35.27 77.31 39.66
N LEU A 113 -34.97 76.18 40.30
CA LEU A 113 -33.63 75.81 40.73
C LEU A 113 -32.80 75.48 39.48
N PHE A 114 -32.27 76.52 38.83
CA PHE A 114 -31.35 76.40 37.69
C PHE A 114 -30.17 75.49 38.08
N PRO A 115 -30.11 74.24 37.58
CA PRO A 115 -29.01 73.36 37.93
C PRO A 115 -27.73 73.89 37.28
N THR A 116 -26.64 73.83 38.02
CA THR A 116 -25.30 74.13 37.48
C THR A 116 -24.97 73.20 36.32
N LYS A 117 -24.02 73.57 35.46
CA LYS A 117 -23.63 72.75 34.30
C LYS A 117 -23.25 71.32 34.74
N GLU A 118 -22.44 71.23 35.79
CA GLU A 118 -22.00 69.99 36.43
C GLU A 118 -23.14 69.12 36.99
N GLU A 119 -24.28 69.71 37.36
CA GLU A 119 -25.47 68.96 37.81
C GLU A 119 -26.30 68.45 36.63
N LYS A 120 -26.39 69.21 35.54
CA LYS A 120 -27.02 68.74 34.29
C LYS A 120 -26.20 67.64 33.64
N GLU A 121 -24.88 67.79 33.63
CA GLU A 121 -23.93 66.81 33.14
C GLU A 121 -24.04 65.52 33.96
N ARG A 122 -23.95 65.57 35.30
CA ARG A 122 -24.16 64.39 36.17
C ARG A 122 -25.55 63.75 36.02
N GLN A 123 -26.63 64.51 35.80
CA GLN A 123 -27.96 63.95 35.54
C GLN A 123 -28.04 63.27 34.17
N LEU A 124 -27.38 63.81 33.14
CA LEU A 124 -27.30 63.20 31.82
C LEU A 124 -26.43 61.93 31.84
N GLU A 125 -25.31 61.94 32.56
CA GLU A 125 -24.44 60.77 32.80
C GLU A 125 -25.18 59.66 33.58
N ALA A 126 -25.94 60.01 34.62
CA ALA A 126 -26.79 59.07 35.34
C ALA A 126 -27.85 58.44 34.41
N GLN A 127 -28.54 59.25 33.61
CA GLN A 127 -29.51 58.74 32.65
C GLN A 127 -28.89 57.96 31.48
N GLN A 128 -27.63 58.22 31.11
CA GLN A 128 -26.90 57.46 30.10
C GLN A 128 -26.46 56.11 30.65
N SER A 129 -25.82 56.09 31.82
CA SER A 129 -25.40 54.86 32.51
C SER A 129 -26.57 53.96 32.91
N GLU A 130 -27.74 54.49 33.28
CA GLU A 130 -28.97 53.69 33.43
C GLU A 130 -29.42 53.06 32.10
N LYS A 131 -29.42 53.82 30.99
CA LYS A 131 -29.79 53.31 29.67
C LYS A 131 -28.78 52.28 29.15
N GLU A 132 -27.51 52.43 29.46
CA GLU A 132 -26.44 51.48 29.16
C GLU A 132 -26.57 50.22 30.00
N ALA A 133 -26.77 50.32 31.32
CA ALA A 133 -27.04 49.16 32.17
C ALA A 133 -28.29 48.38 31.73
N ILE A 134 -29.33 49.05 31.24
CA ILE A 134 -30.54 48.41 30.67
C ILE A 134 -30.21 47.72 29.33
N ARG A 135 -29.39 48.34 28.47
CA ARG A 135 -28.90 47.75 27.20
C ARG A 135 -28.03 46.52 27.49
N ASP A 136 -27.04 46.62 28.36
CA ASP A 136 -26.16 45.53 28.77
C ASP A 136 -26.95 44.37 29.39
N ALA A 137 -27.92 44.66 30.26
CA ALA A 137 -28.80 43.64 30.81
C ALA A 137 -29.67 42.97 29.72
N ALA A 138 -29.98 43.64 28.61
CA ALA A 138 -30.66 43.04 27.46
C ALA A 138 -29.69 42.27 26.55
N GLU A 139 -28.48 42.77 26.31
CA GLU A 139 -27.39 42.13 25.57
C GLU A 139 -26.95 40.82 26.24
N GLN A 140 -26.77 40.83 27.57
CA GLN A 140 -26.47 39.64 28.37
C GLN A 140 -27.60 38.62 28.32
N ARG A 141 -28.87 39.04 28.32
CA ARG A 141 -30.02 38.14 28.11
C ARG A 141 -30.03 37.54 26.70
N LYS A 142 -29.76 38.34 25.65
CA LYS A 142 -29.59 37.87 24.27
C LYS A 142 -28.37 36.93 24.13
N ALA A 143 -27.29 37.17 24.86
CA ALA A 143 -26.10 36.31 24.87
C ALA A 143 -26.41 34.96 25.55
N ARG A 144 -27.07 34.96 26.71
CA ARG A 144 -27.52 33.74 27.39
C ARG A 144 -28.51 32.92 26.56
N MET A 145 -29.48 33.55 25.87
CA MET A 145 -30.34 32.83 24.92
C MET A 145 -29.53 32.25 23.76
N ARG A 146 -28.69 33.03 23.07
CA ARG A 146 -27.83 32.51 21.99
C ARG A 146 -26.95 31.34 22.44
N GLN A 147 -26.43 31.38 23.68
CA GLN A 147 -25.64 30.30 24.25
C GLN A 147 -26.49 29.05 24.58
N ALA A 148 -27.73 29.24 25.04
CA ALA A 148 -28.70 28.17 25.27
C ALA A 148 -29.21 27.54 23.96
N ASP A 149 -29.47 28.34 22.92
CA ASP A 149 -29.82 27.83 21.59
C ASP A 149 -28.65 27.08 20.95
N LEU A 150 -27.41 27.57 21.11
CA LEU A 150 -26.21 26.85 20.68
C LEU A 150 -25.98 25.55 21.45
N SER A 151 -26.34 25.46 22.74
CA SER A 151 -26.26 24.19 23.49
C SER A 151 -27.40 23.24 23.10
N ARG A 152 -28.63 23.75 22.92
CA ARG A 152 -29.78 23.00 22.41
C ARG A 152 -29.50 22.39 21.04
N ASN A 153 -28.96 23.16 20.10
CA ASN A 153 -28.65 22.66 18.75
C ASN A 153 -27.48 21.66 18.73
N LYS A 154 -26.54 21.75 19.69
CA LYS A 154 -25.49 20.74 19.88
C LYS A 154 -25.99 19.46 20.56
N ASN A 155 -26.98 19.59 21.43
CA ASN A 155 -27.57 18.49 22.21
C ASN A 155 -28.81 17.90 21.54
N GLN A 156 -29.22 18.38 20.36
CA GLN A 156 -30.25 17.74 19.57
C GLN A 156 -29.75 16.37 19.12
N THR A 157 -30.46 15.33 19.54
CA THR A 157 -30.28 13.97 19.02
C THR A 157 -30.51 13.98 17.51
N LEU A 158 -29.62 13.31 16.80
CA LEU A 158 -29.70 13.16 15.35
C LEU A 158 -31.03 12.54 14.95
N SER A 159 -31.62 13.01 13.86
CA SER A 159 -32.78 12.35 13.26
C SER A 159 -32.42 10.91 12.88
N GLU A 160 -33.37 9.98 12.90
CA GLU A 160 -33.15 8.59 12.51
C GLU A 160 -32.53 8.49 11.10
N LEU A 161 -32.97 9.35 10.18
CA LEU A 161 -32.41 9.48 8.83
C LEU A 161 -30.96 10.01 8.81
N GLU A 162 -30.59 10.86 9.77
CA GLU A 162 -29.21 11.38 9.91
C GLU A 162 -28.28 10.37 10.59
N ALA A 163 -28.81 9.57 11.52
CA ALA A 163 -28.11 8.44 12.13
C ALA A 163 -27.84 7.36 11.07
N GLU A 164 -28.87 6.93 10.35
CA GLU A 164 -28.76 5.94 9.27
C GLU A 164 -27.86 6.43 8.12
N ALA A 165 -27.90 7.73 7.79
CA ALA A 165 -26.96 8.32 6.83
C ALA A 165 -25.51 8.35 7.34
N LYS A 166 -25.30 8.53 8.64
CA LYS A 166 -23.97 8.47 9.27
C LYS A 166 -23.44 7.05 9.34
N GLU A 167 -24.26 6.06 9.69
CA GLU A 167 -23.89 4.64 9.67
C GLU A 167 -23.52 4.20 8.26
N ARG A 168 -24.31 4.56 7.24
CA ARG A 168 -23.95 4.34 5.82
C ARG A 168 -22.63 5.00 5.45
N ALA A 169 -22.40 6.26 5.86
CA ALA A 169 -21.16 6.98 5.58
C ALA A 169 -19.94 6.37 6.30
N GLN A 170 -20.11 5.92 7.54
CA GLN A 170 -19.10 5.20 8.33
C GLN A 170 -18.75 3.86 7.68
N TYR A 171 -19.76 3.03 7.36
CA TYR A 171 -19.57 1.76 6.65
C TYR A 171 -18.85 1.95 5.30
N LEU A 172 -19.20 2.98 4.52
CA LEU A 172 -18.51 3.29 3.26
C LEU A 172 -17.05 3.70 3.49
N LEU A 173 -16.77 4.48 4.54
CA LEU A 173 -15.42 4.93 4.88
C LEU A 173 -14.56 3.79 5.47
N GLU A 174 -15.14 2.93 6.30
CA GLU A 174 -14.51 1.70 6.80
C GLU A 174 -14.21 0.72 5.66
N ARG A 175 -15.18 0.48 4.77
CA ARG A 175 -14.98 -0.35 3.58
C ARG A 175 -13.91 0.23 2.64
N ALA A 176 -13.88 1.54 2.44
CA ALA A 176 -12.82 2.21 1.68
C ALA A 176 -11.44 2.06 2.35
N ASN A 177 -11.38 2.19 3.69
CA ASN A 177 -10.15 1.96 4.44
C ASN A 177 -9.68 0.50 4.36
N LEU A 178 -10.58 -0.49 4.52
CA LEU A 178 -10.27 -1.91 4.33
C LEU A 178 -9.70 -2.17 2.93
N MET A 179 -10.35 -1.67 1.86
CA MET A 179 -9.84 -1.81 0.49
C MET A 179 -8.48 -1.12 0.29
N ARG A 180 -8.15 -0.07 1.05
CA ARG A 180 -6.80 0.53 1.05
C ARG A 180 -5.78 -0.32 1.81
N MET A 181 -6.16 -0.94 2.93
CA MET A 181 -5.26 -1.83 3.68
C MET A 181 -4.98 -3.13 2.90
N GLU A 182 -5.96 -3.70 2.21
CA GLU A 182 -5.77 -4.85 1.29
C GLU A 182 -4.87 -4.52 0.08
N GLN A 183 -4.71 -3.23 -0.24
CA GLN A 183 -3.78 -2.76 -1.27
C GLN A 183 -2.34 -2.59 -0.76
N GLU A 184 -2.04 -2.72 0.54
CA GLU A 184 -0.65 -2.73 1.02
C GLU A 184 0.05 -4.06 0.66
N ASP A 185 1.26 -4.00 0.10
CA ASP A 185 1.92 -5.19 -0.48
C ASP A 185 2.31 -6.25 0.56
N GLU A 186 2.47 -5.85 1.82
CA GLU A 186 2.66 -6.74 2.96
C GLU A 186 1.37 -7.51 3.27
N VAL A 187 0.20 -6.89 3.08
CA VAL A 187 -1.12 -7.53 3.25
C VAL A 187 -1.45 -8.44 2.07
N LYS A 188 -1.01 -8.10 0.84
CA LYS A 188 -1.08 -8.99 -0.32
C LYS A 188 -0.25 -10.27 -0.11
N LYS A 189 1.01 -10.15 0.32
CA LYS A 189 1.88 -11.31 0.65
C LYS A 189 1.32 -12.16 1.80
N LEU A 190 0.69 -11.52 2.78
CA LEU A 190 -0.06 -12.20 3.84
C LEU A 190 -1.24 -13.01 3.24
N ASN A 191 -2.04 -12.43 2.33
CA ASN A 191 -3.13 -13.12 1.64
C ASN A 191 -2.64 -14.32 0.79
N GLU A 192 -1.52 -14.19 0.08
CA GLU A 192 -0.90 -15.28 -0.68
C GLU A 192 -0.51 -16.47 0.23
N LEU A 193 0.08 -16.18 1.40
CA LEU A 193 0.43 -17.21 2.40
C LEU A 193 -0.80 -17.83 3.05
N ILE A 194 -1.86 -17.04 3.30
CA ILE A 194 -3.16 -17.49 3.81
C ILE A 194 -3.82 -18.46 2.82
N LEU A 195 -3.87 -18.10 1.54
CA LEU A 195 -4.45 -18.95 0.48
C LEU A 195 -3.62 -20.24 0.29
N GLY A 196 -2.28 -20.14 0.34
CA GLY A 196 -1.40 -21.31 0.33
C GLY A 196 -1.68 -22.26 1.50
N ALA A 197 -1.83 -21.72 2.72
CA ALA A 197 -2.19 -22.49 3.91
C ALA A 197 -3.56 -23.20 3.79
N GLN A 198 -4.57 -22.53 3.22
CA GLN A 198 -5.88 -23.12 2.92
C GLN A 198 -5.76 -24.27 1.92
N CYS A 199 -5.06 -24.06 0.79
CA CYS A 199 -4.82 -25.10 -0.22
C CYS A 199 -4.06 -26.31 0.32
N HIS A 200 -3.13 -26.11 1.26
CA HIS A 200 -2.45 -27.21 1.95
C HIS A 200 -3.36 -27.97 2.92
N ALA A 201 -4.21 -27.28 3.69
CA ALA A 201 -5.17 -27.93 4.58
C ALA A 201 -6.19 -28.78 3.80
N VAL A 202 -6.71 -28.28 2.67
CA VAL A 202 -7.61 -29.03 1.78
C VAL A 202 -6.91 -30.25 1.17
N ARG A 203 -5.65 -30.10 0.71
CA ARG A 203 -4.90 -31.23 0.15
C ARG A 203 -4.63 -32.32 1.18
N ASP A 204 -4.18 -31.96 2.38
CA ASP A 204 -3.86 -32.94 3.42
C ASP A 204 -5.14 -33.68 3.87
N ALA A 205 -6.32 -33.03 3.83
CA ALA A 205 -7.61 -33.69 4.02
C ALA A 205 -7.99 -34.64 2.87
N GLN A 206 -7.81 -34.23 1.61
CA GLN A 206 -8.04 -35.09 0.42
C GLN A 206 -7.12 -36.32 0.36
N ILE A 207 -5.91 -36.23 0.94
CA ILE A 207 -5.02 -37.39 1.07
C ILE A 207 -5.59 -38.40 2.05
N LEU A 208 -6.05 -37.95 3.23
CA LEU A 208 -6.68 -38.81 4.24
C LEU A 208 -7.99 -39.44 3.73
N GLU A 209 -8.83 -38.67 3.03
CA GLU A 209 -10.04 -39.16 2.35
C GLU A 209 -9.70 -40.26 1.32
N LYS A 210 -8.66 -40.05 0.50
CA LYS A 210 -8.20 -41.06 -0.46
C LYS A 210 -7.63 -42.30 0.21
N GLU A 211 -6.87 -42.16 1.30
CA GLU A 211 -6.33 -43.28 2.07
C GLU A 211 -7.46 -44.13 2.67
N GLN A 212 -8.50 -43.48 3.21
CA GLN A 212 -9.72 -44.14 3.70
C GLN A 212 -10.45 -44.92 2.60
N ILE A 213 -10.72 -44.28 1.45
CA ILE A 213 -11.34 -44.93 0.29
C ILE A 213 -10.49 -46.12 -0.19
N GLN A 214 -9.15 -46.01 -0.17
CA GLN A 214 -8.26 -47.12 -0.53
C GLN A 214 -8.33 -48.29 0.48
N THR A 215 -8.47 -48.02 1.78
CA THR A 215 -8.69 -49.10 2.76
C THR A 215 -10.06 -49.76 2.61
N GLU A 216 -11.13 -48.99 2.39
CA GLU A 216 -12.49 -49.52 2.19
C GLU A 216 -12.59 -50.39 0.93
N LEU A 217 -12.01 -49.95 -0.20
CA LEU A 217 -11.94 -50.75 -1.43
C LEU A 217 -11.19 -52.07 -1.20
N VAL A 218 -10.04 -52.03 -0.52
CA VAL A 218 -9.23 -53.22 -0.22
C VAL A 218 -9.90 -54.16 0.80
N GLU A 219 -10.91 -53.70 1.54
CA GLU A 219 -11.74 -54.56 2.41
C GLU A 219 -12.92 -55.17 1.64
N GLU A 220 -13.58 -54.41 0.76
CA GLU A 220 -14.63 -54.94 -0.12
C GLU A 220 -14.08 -55.94 -1.17
N ASP A 221 -12.90 -55.69 -1.75
CA ASP A 221 -12.23 -56.62 -2.67
C ASP A 221 -11.97 -57.98 -1.99
N LYS A 222 -11.43 -57.99 -0.77
CA LYS A 222 -11.25 -59.22 0.03
C LYS A 222 -12.58 -59.92 0.32
N ARG A 223 -13.67 -59.17 0.52
CA ARG A 223 -15.00 -59.73 0.73
C ARG A 223 -15.53 -60.40 -0.54
N LEU A 224 -15.25 -59.83 -1.71
CA LEU A 224 -15.59 -60.41 -3.01
C LEU A 224 -14.74 -61.66 -3.31
N ASP A 225 -13.43 -61.61 -3.07
CA ASP A 225 -12.52 -62.77 -3.22
C ASP A 225 -12.97 -63.95 -2.35
N ALA A 226 -13.32 -63.69 -1.08
CA ALA A 226 -13.84 -64.71 -0.17
C ALA A 226 -15.17 -65.33 -0.66
N MET A 227 -16.05 -64.53 -1.28
CA MET A 227 -17.28 -65.03 -1.89
C MET A 227 -17.00 -65.88 -3.14
N MET A 228 -16.09 -65.42 -4.02
CA MET A 228 -15.70 -66.14 -5.24
C MET A 228 -15.01 -67.48 -4.92
N GLU A 229 -14.12 -67.53 -3.93
CA GLU A 229 -13.49 -68.78 -3.47
C GLU A 229 -14.52 -69.75 -2.85
N LEU A 230 -15.53 -69.24 -2.14
CA LEU A 230 -16.60 -70.05 -1.57
C LEU A 230 -17.52 -70.63 -2.66
N GLU A 231 -17.81 -69.86 -3.73
CA GLU A 231 -18.50 -70.38 -4.91
C GLU A 231 -17.64 -71.39 -5.69
N ARG A 232 -16.34 -71.13 -5.85
CA ARG A 232 -15.38 -72.07 -6.46
C ARG A 232 -15.32 -73.39 -5.69
N CYS A 233 -15.31 -73.36 -4.36
CA CYS A 233 -15.34 -74.56 -3.53
C CYS A 233 -16.66 -75.33 -3.70
N ARG A 234 -17.81 -74.66 -3.66
CA ARG A 234 -19.13 -75.30 -3.93
C ARG A 234 -19.18 -75.94 -5.33
N ALA A 235 -18.58 -75.30 -6.33
CA ALA A 235 -18.51 -75.85 -7.69
C ALA A 235 -17.69 -77.15 -7.71
N VAL A 236 -16.51 -77.17 -7.05
CA VAL A 236 -15.69 -78.39 -6.90
C VAL A 236 -16.44 -79.48 -6.13
N GLU A 237 -17.07 -79.17 -5.00
CA GLU A 237 -17.89 -80.11 -4.23
C GLU A 237 -19.01 -80.73 -5.08
N SER A 238 -19.66 -79.94 -5.94
CA SER A 238 -20.70 -80.42 -6.85
C SER A 238 -20.14 -81.34 -7.96
N HIS A 239 -18.93 -81.06 -8.47
CA HIS A 239 -18.24 -81.92 -9.41
C HIS A 239 -17.79 -83.24 -8.76
N ASP A 240 -17.27 -83.21 -7.53
CA ASP A 240 -16.90 -84.39 -6.76
C ASP A 240 -18.13 -85.29 -6.48
N GLN A 241 -19.29 -84.71 -6.20
CA GLN A 241 -20.54 -85.46 -6.06
C GLN A 241 -20.94 -86.14 -7.40
N ILE A 242 -20.82 -85.44 -8.53
CA ILE A 242 -21.08 -86.02 -9.86
C ILE A 242 -20.07 -87.13 -10.21
N GLU A 243 -18.79 -86.95 -9.89
CA GLU A 243 -17.72 -87.95 -10.03
C GLU A 243 -18.02 -89.20 -9.19
N GLN A 244 -18.46 -89.02 -7.94
CA GLN A 244 -18.85 -90.09 -7.03
C GLN A 244 -20.08 -90.86 -7.55
N LEU A 245 -21.11 -90.18 -8.03
CA LEU A 245 -22.28 -90.82 -8.65
C LEU A 245 -21.89 -91.61 -9.91
N ARG A 246 -21.05 -91.03 -10.79
CA ARG A 246 -20.47 -91.74 -11.95
C ARG A 246 -19.63 -92.94 -11.53
N LYS A 247 -18.91 -92.86 -10.40
CA LYS A 247 -18.12 -93.98 -9.84
C LYS A 247 -19.04 -95.09 -9.32
N GLN A 248 -20.12 -94.75 -8.61
CA GLN A 248 -21.15 -95.69 -8.16
C GLN A 248 -21.83 -96.39 -9.35
N GLN A 249 -22.23 -95.64 -10.39
CA GLN A 249 -22.78 -96.19 -11.63
C GLN A 249 -21.82 -97.14 -12.34
N ARG A 250 -20.53 -96.80 -12.42
CA ARG A 250 -19.48 -97.70 -12.96
C ARG A 250 -19.31 -98.98 -12.12
N ILE A 251 -19.43 -98.89 -10.80
CA ILE A 251 -19.41 -100.06 -9.90
C ILE A 251 -20.66 -100.93 -10.11
N GLN A 252 -21.85 -100.34 -10.20
CA GLN A 252 -23.11 -101.04 -10.48
C GLN A 252 -23.11 -101.72 -11.85
N GLY A 253 -22.58 -101.05 -12.89
CA GLY A 253 -22.38 -101.65 -14.21
C GLY A 253 -21.40 -102.82 -14.16
N LYS A 254 -20.28 -102.69 -13.43
CA LYS A 254 -19.33 -103.80 -13.21
C LYS A 254 -19.99 -104.98 -12.50
N THR A 255 -20.74 -104.77 -11.41
CA THR A 255 -21.38 -105.87 -10.68
C THR A 255 -22.51 -106.52 -11.47
N TYR A 256 -23.21 -105.77 -12.32
CA TYR A 256 -24.17 -106.35 -13.26
C TYR A 256 -23.48 -107.23 -14.32
N ILE A 257 -22.39 -106.76 -14.94
CA ILE A 257 -21.61 -107.57 -15.90
C ILE A 257 -21.02 -108.82 -15.24
N LEU A 258 -20.54 -108.73 -13.99
CA LEU A 258 -20.07 -109.91 -13.25
C LEU A 258 -21.19 -110.94 -13.04
N LYS A 259 -22.39 -110.51 -12.66
CA LYS A 259 -23.57 -111.39 -12.57
C LYS A 259 -23.91 -112.04 -13.90
N GLN A 260 -23.88 -111.29 -15.02
CA GLN A 260 -24.11 -111.88 -16.34
C GLN A 260 -23.05 -112.91 -16.73
N ILE A 261 -21.81 -112.77 -16.25
CA ILE A 261 -20.74 -113.77 -16.43
C ILE A 261 -20.95 -114.98 -15.51
N GLU A 262 -21.42 -114.77 -14.28
CA GLU A 262 -21.82 -115.84 -13.35
C GLU A 262 -22.99 -116.66 -13.95
N GLU A 263 -24.10 -116.00 -14.30
CA GLU A 263 -25.28 -116.58 -14.97
C GLU A 263 -24.92 -117.33 -16.28
N HIS A 264 -24.02 -116.79 -17.10
CA HIS A 264 -23.57 -117.45 -18.34
C HIS A 264 -22.62 -118.64 -18.07
N ASN A 265 -21.84 -118.62 -16.99
CA ASN A 265 -21.02 -119.79 -16.62
C ASN A 265 -21.88 -120.88 -15.99
N GLU A 266 -22.87 -120.54 -15.16
CA GLU A 266 -23.90 -121.47 -14.69
C GLU A 266 -24.65 -122.12 -15.86
N ALA A 267 -25.10 -121.31 -16.84
CA ALA A 267 -25.73 -121.83 -18.05
C ALA A 267 -24.81 -122.74 -18.88
N ARG A 268 -23.50 -122.41 -18.99
CA ARG A 268 -22.54 -123.30 -19.67
C ARG A 268 -22.25 -124.58 -18.90
N HIS A 269 -22.24 -124.57 -17.57
CA HIS A 269 -22.12 -125.80 -16.80
C HIS A 269 -23.37 -126.70 -16.98
N VAL A 270 -24.57 -126.13 -17.08
CA VAL A 270 -25.77 -126.89 -17.45
C VAL A 270 -25.71 -127.43 -18.88
N GLU A 271 -25.15 -126.68 -19.85
CA GLU A 271 -24.87 -127.22 -21.20
C GLU A 271 -23.80 -128.32 -21.18
N GLU A 272 -22.79 -128.23 -20.32
CA GLU A 272 -21.74 -129.24 -20.15
C GLU A 272 -22.32 -130.51 -19.51
N GLU A 273 -23.13 -130.40 -18.45
CA GLU A 273 -23.88 -131.52 -17.85
C GLU A 273 -24.83 -132.19 -18.85
N LEU A 274 -25.50 -131.42 -19.70
CA LEU A 274 -26.35 -131.96 -20.77
C LEU A 274 -25.53 -132.69 -21.85
N ARG A 275 -24.38 -132.13 -22.27
CA ARG A 275 -23.46 -132.81 -23.21
C ARG A 275 -22.84 -134.06 -22.62
N GLU A 276 -22.60 -134.11 -21.30
CA GLU A 276 -22.16 -135.32 -20.62
C GLU A 276 -23.25 -136.38 -20.58
N GLN A 277 -24.52 -136.00 -20.38
CA GLN A 277 -25.67 -136.93 -20.46
C GLN A 277 -25.91 -137.43 -21.90
N GLU A 278 -25.86 -136.55 -22.90
CA GLU A 278 -25.89 -136.94 -24.32
C GLU A 278 -24.70 -137.82 -24.70
N GLY A 279 -23.51 -137.52 -24.16
CA GLY A 279 -22.28 -138.29 -24.32
C GLY A 279 -22.38 -139.69 -23.71
N GLN A 280 -22.96 -139.82 -22.51
CA GLN A 280 -23.24 -141.11 -21.87
C GLN A 280 -24.26 -141.92 -22.69
N GLN A 281 -25.34 -141.31 -23.17
CA GLN A 281 -26.30 -141.98 -24.06
C GLN A 281 -25.67 -142.39 -25.41
N MET A 282 -24.77 -141.57 -25.96
CA MET A 282 -23.96 -141.91 -27.13
C MET A 282 -23.00 -143.07 -26.85
N LEU A 283 -22.41 -143.15 -25.66
CA LEU A 283 -21.55 -144.27 -25.25
C LEU A 283 -22.37 -145.55 -25.07
N GLU A 284 -23.52 -145.53 -24.39
CA GLU A 284 -24.42 -146.70 -24.30
C GLU A 284 -24.85 -147.21 -25.69
N ASN A 285 -25.15 -146.29 -26.61
CA ASN A 285 -25.49 -146.65 -27.99
C ASN A 285 -24.26 -147.17 -28.76
N LEU A 286 -23.06 -146.63 -28.53
CA LEU A 286 -21.81 -147.15 -29.08
C LEU A 286 -21.43 -148.52 -28.51
N GLU A 287 -21.75 -148.81 -27.26
CA GLU A 287 -21.56 -150.13 -26.64
C GLU A 287 -22.50 -151.16 -27.27
N ARG A 288 -23.80 -150.84 -27.43
CA ARG A 288 -24.76 -151.67 -28.20
C ARG A 288 -24.28 -151.90 -29.64
N MET A 289 -23.86 -150.85 -30.34
CA MET A 289 -23.29 -150.98 -31.69
C MET A 289 -21.98 -151.78 -31.70
N GLN A 290 -21.16 -151.75 -30.64
CA GLN A 290 -19.95 -152.56 -30.52
C GLN A 290 -20.25 -154.04 -30.21
N GLU A 291 -21.31 -154.35 -29.47
CA GLU A 291 -21.80 -155.73 -29.32
C GLU A 291 -22.28 -156.29 -30.67
N GLU A 292 -22.95 -155.48 -31.49
CA GLU A 292 -23.33 -155.81 -32.87
C GLU A 292 -22.11 -155.89 -33.81
N GLU A 293 -21.15 -154.96 -33.70
CA GLU A 293 -19.92 -155.00 -34.50
C GLU A 293 -18.99 -156.14 -34.12
N LEU A 294 -18.96 -156.60 -32.85
CA LEU A 294 -18.23 -157.81 -32.46
C LEU A 294 -18.84 -159.06 -33.13
N GLN A 295 -20.17 -159.17 -33.15
CA GLN A 295 -20.88 -160.22 -33.88
C GLN A 295 -20.59 -160.16 -35.39
N ALA A 296 -20.42 -158.97 -35.96
CA ALA A 296 -20.03 -158.77 -37.36
C ALA A 296 -18.50 -158.92 -37.61
N LEU A 297 -17.65 -158.72 -36.60
CA LEU A 297 -16.21 -158.84 -36.69
C LEU A 297 -15.75 -160.29 -36.62
N ASP A 298 -16.43 -161.15 -35.87
CA ASP A 298 -16.17 -162.59 -35.95
C ASP A 298 -16.57 -163.15 -37.32
N GLN A 299 -17.64 -162.65 -37.94
CA GLN A 299 -17.96 -162.92 -39.35
C GLN A 299 -16.83 -162.42 -40.29
N LYS A 300 -16.42 -161.15 -40.17
CA LYS A 300 -15.34 -160.56 -40.99
C LYS A 300 -13.96 -161.19 -40.74
N ARG A 301 -13.71 -161.82 -39.59
CA ARG A 301 -12.48 -162.59 -39.30
C ARG A 301 -12.39 -163.88 -40.11
N GLU A 302 -13.51 -164.44 -40.57
CA GLU A 302 -13.53 -165.54 -41.54
C GLU A 302 -13.24 -165.07 -42.98
N GLU A 303 -13.35 -163.77 -43.22
CA GLU A 303 -13.09 -163.11 -44.51
C GLU A 303 -11.68 -162.53 -44.60
N GLN A 304 -11.21 -161.74 -43.63
CA GLN A 304 -9.93 -161.01 -43.72
C GLN A 304 -8.69 -161.91 -43.78
N ARG A 305 -8.77 -163.17 -43.29
CA ARG A 305 -7.74 -164.20 -43.52
C ARG A 305 -7.46 -164.45 -45.01
N ARG A 306 -8.35 -164.01 -45.91
CA ARG A 306 -8.25 -164.16 -47.37
C ARG A 306 -7.52 -162.99 -48.06
N LEU A 307 -7.24 -161.87 -47.38
CA LEU A 307 -6.80 -160.62 -48.02
C LEU A 307 -5.38 -160.12 -47.65
N GLN A 308 -4.84 -160.40 -46.46
CA GLN A 308 -3.58 -159.77 -45.99
C GLN A 308 -2.29 -160.19 -46.73
N LEU A 309 -2.38 -160.95 -47.82
CA LEU A 309 -1.24 -161.51 -48.56
C LEU A 309 -0.59 -160.54 -49.58
N GLU A 310 -1.08 -159.30 -49.72
CA GLU A 310 -0.86 -158.51 -50.96
C GLU A 310 -0.02 -157.19 -50.87
N ILE A 311 0.02 -156.46 -49.74
CA ILE A 311 0.26 -154.99 -49.77
C ILE A 311 1.69 -154.45 -49.46
N LEU A 312 2.56 -155.18 -48.75
CA LEU A 312 3.78 -154.66 -48.07
C LEU A 312 4.97 -154.18 -48.97
N ARG A 313 4.77 -153.23 -49.91
CA ARG A 313 5.70 -153.05 -51.06
C ARG A 313 6.08 -151.61 -51.46
N ILE A 314 5.90 -150.63 -50.57
CA ILE A 314 5.78 -149.19 -50.91
C ILE A 314 7.13 -148.41 -50.92
N ASN A 315 7.24 -147.22 -50.28
CA ASN A 315 8.29 -146.21 -50.55
C ASN A 315 8.64 -145.39 -49.29
N GLU A 316 9.85 -144.82 -49.23
CA GLU A 316 10.48 -144.16 -48.07
C GLU A 316 11.23 -142.86 -48.52
N GLU A 317 11.07 -141.69 -47.85
CA GLU A 317 11.56 -140.35 -48.33
C GLU A 317 11.85 -139.30 -47.19
N SER A 318 12.37 -138.10 -47.54
CA SER A 318 12.93 -137.07 -46.62
C SER A 318 12.63 -135.58 -46.99
N LEU A 319 13.13 -134.59 -46.21
CA LEU A 319 12.81 -133.15 -46.33
C LEU A 319 13.89 -132.18 -45.74
N LEU A 320 14.22 -131.05 -46.41
CA LEU A 320 15.16 -130.00 -45.94
C LEU A 320 14.86 -128.58 -46.50
N SER A 321 15.12 -127.47 -45.76
CA SER A 321 15.21 -126.08 -46.32
C SER A 321 15.65 -124.93 -45.37
N LYS A 322 16.62 -124.11 -45.85
CA LYS A 322 16.69 -122.60 -45.83
C LYS A 322 16.88 -121.82 -44.50
N GLU A 323 17.31 -120.54 -44.58
CA GLU A 323 17.69 -119.63 -43.46
C GLU A 323 17.83 -118.12 -43.88
N ARG A 324 18.28 -117.21 -42.96
CA ARG A 324 18.76 -115.78 -43.07
C ARG A 324 17.80 -114.57 -43.10
N MET A 325 18.05 -113.57 -42.21
CA MET A 325 17.78 -112.09 -42.25
C MET A 325 18.10 -111.44 -40.88
N LYS A 326 18.78 -110.25 -40.75
CA LYS A 326 19.15 -109.72 -39.40
C LYS A 326 19.63 -108.24 -39.14
N GLU A 327 19.52 -107.28 -40.06
CA GLU A 327 20.38 -106.05 -40.07
C GLU A 327 19.90 -104.80 -39.23
N ASP A 328 20.67 -103.69 -39.17
CA ASP A 328 20.75 -102.71 -38.02
C ASP A 328 21.20 -101.25 -38.38
N GLU A 329 20.97 -100.20 -37.54
CA GLU A 329 21.27 -98.74 -37.78
C GLU A 329 21.56 -97.88 -36.48
N ARG A 330 21.94 -96.57 -36.54
CA ARG A 330 22.94 -96.00 -35.58
C ARG A 330 22.92 -94.54 -35.03
N LEU A 331 22.59 -93.42 -35.72
CA LEU A 331 23.08 -92.05 -35.31
C LEU A 331 22.07 -90.86 -35.27
N ALA A 332 22.35 -89.82 -34.43
CA ALA A 332 21.50 -88.59 -34.31
C ALA A 332 22.12 -87.22 -33.85
N ASP A 333 22.52 -87.03 -32.57
CA ASP A 333 22.27 -85.76 -31.81
C ASP A 333 23.41 -84.71 -31.63
N VAL A 334 23.25 -83.42 -32.03
CA VAL A 334 24.29 -82.35 -31.84
C VAL A 334 23.84 -80.87 -31.57
N ARG A 335 22.65 -80.39 -31.92
CA ARG A 335 22.41 -78.95 -32.28
C ARG A 335 22.02 -77.89 -31.19
N ALA A 336 22.56 -77.90 -29.96
CA ALA A 336 21.90 -77.25 -28.79
C ALA A 336 22.39 -75.89 -28.19
N VAL A 337 23.39 -75.14 -28.72
CA VAL A 337 24.23 -74.23 -27.88
C VAL A 337 24.01 -72.69 -27.97
N ALA A 338 23.23 -72.13 -28.92
CA ALA A 338 23.47 -70.76 -29.42
C ALA A 338 22.89 -69.52 -28.66
N TYR A 339 22.23 -69.62 -27.49
CA TYR A 339 21.28 -68.57 -27.04
C TYR A 339 21.80 -67.43 -26.12
N THR A 340 22.90 -67.58 -25.38
CA THR A 340 23.09 -66.88 -24.08
C THR A 340 23.81 -65.51 -24.07
N ARG A 341 24.17 -64.89 -25.20
CA ARG A 341 25.29 -63.90 -25.23
C ARG A 341 24.94 -62.40 -25.47
N LYS A 342 23.70 -61.91 -25.27
CA LYS A 342 23.33 -60.52 -25.68
C LYS A 342 22.39 -59.71 -24.74
N LYS A 343 22.40 -59.96 -23.42
CA LYS A 343 21.40 -59.33 -22.50
C LYS A 343 21.95 -58.37 -21.42
N MET A 344 23.26 -58.08 -21.38
CA MET A 344 23.91 -57.46 -20.19
C MET A 344 24.63 -56.12 -20.47
N GLU A 345 24.30 -55.42 -21.56
CA GLU A 345 24.98 -54.16 -21.98
C GLU A 345 24.03 -52.94 -21.99
N GLN A 346 22.88 -53.05 -21.30
CA GLN A 346 22.13 -51.88 -20.85
C GLN A 346 22.62 -51.45 -19.45
N GLU A 347 22.02 -50.39 -18.89
CA GLU A 347 22.07 -49.98 -17.47
C GLU A 347 23.28 -49.12 -17.00
N ALA A 348 24.43 -49.11 -17.67
CA ALA A 348 25.61 -48.34 -17.18
C ALA A 348 25.51 -46.79 -17.32
N GLU A 349 24.79 -46.27 -18.32
CA GLU A 349 24.85 -44.84 -18.71
C GLU A 349 23.81 -43.93 -18.04
N TYR A 350 22.98 -44.45 -17.12
CA TYR A 350 22.19 -43.63 -16.18
C TYR A 350 22.96 -43.30 -14.87
N GLU A 351 24.25 -43.66 -14.85
CA GLU A 351 25.28 -43.27 -13.88
C GLU A 351 25.24 -41.82 -13.34
N ALA A 352 24.77 -41.65 -12.11
CA ALA A 352 25.14 -40.59 -11.18
C ALA A 352 24.82 -39.12 -11.56
N GLU A 353 25.65 -38.46 -12.38
CA GLU A 353 26.06 -37.09 -12.05
C GLU A 353 25.18 -35.94 -12.61
N LEU A 354 24.02 -35.82 -11.97
CA LEU A 354 23.74 -34.67 -11.08
C LEU A 354 24.63 -33.43 -11.36
N GLN A 355 24.11 -32.45 -12.10
CA GLN A 355 23.43 -31.29 -11.51
C GLN A 355 24.23 -30.39 -10.54
N ARG A 356 23.88 -29.10 -10.62
CA ARG A 356 23.79 -28.13 -9.49
C ARG A 356 25.03 -27.47 -8.91
N ILE A 357 26.26 -27.87 -9.22
CA ILE A 357 27.42 -27.12 -8.70
C ILE A 357 27.63 -25.79 -9.46
N LYS A 358 27.10 -24.71 -8.89
CA LYS A 358 27.62 -23.31 -8.94
C LYS A 358 27.73 -22.68 -10.34
N LYS A 359 26.87 -21.77 -10.79
CA LYS A 359 25.86 -20.94 -10.09
C LYS A 359 26.39 -20.05 -8.95
N GLU A 360 27.60 -19.49 -9.10
CA GLU A 360 28.24 -18.71 -8.02
C GLU A 360 29.04 -17.46 -8.47
N LYS A 361 29.30 -17.23 -9.78
CA LYS A 361 30.08 -16.06 -10.27
C LYS A 361 29.54 -15.38 -11.54
N GLU A 362 28.26 -15.05 -11.55
CA GLU A 362 27.87 -13.74 -12.09
C GLU A 362 28.22 -12.65 -11.04
N LYS A 363 28.36 -11.39 -11.49
CA LYS A 363 28.44 -10.18 -10.64
C LYS A 363 29.77 -9.88 -9.93
N GLU A 364 30.87 -9.94 -10.67
CA GLU A 364 31.61 -8.69 -10.89
C GLU A 364 31.04 -8.11 -12.21
N VAL A 365 30.24 -7.04 -12.23
CA VAL A 365 30.32 -5.78 -11.44
C VAL A 365 31.76 -5.28 -11.49
N ALA A 366 32.26 -4.91 -12.67
CA ALA A 366 31.92 -3.63 -13.31
C ALA A 366 32.19 -2.45 -12.35
N ARG A 367 33.47 -2.04 -12.27
CA ARG A 367 33.88 -0.65 -12.00
C ARG A 367 35.35 -0.44 -12.38
N LEU A 368 35.55 0.49 -13.31
CA LEU A 368 36.69 1.42 -13.39
C LEU A 368 38.12 0.82 -13.48
N ARG A 369 38.75 0.94 -14.66
CA ARG A 369 40.08 1.58 -14.86
C ARG A 369 40.53 1.51 -16.33
N ALA A 370 41.50 2.36 -16.67
CA ALA A 370 42.38 2.26 -17.85
C ALA A 370 41.82 2.55 -19.27
N LEU A 371 40.79 3.39 -19.39
CA LEU A 371 40.66 4.30 -20.56
C LEU A 371 40.87 5.74 -20.09
N GLN A 372 42.13 6.12 -19.82
CA GLN A 372 42.68 7.49 -19.67
C GLN A 372 44.01 7.45 -18.88
N GLU A 373 45.14 7.10 -19.53
CA GLU A 373 46.47 7.59 -19.08
C GLU A 373 47.54 7.47 -20.18
N ARG A 374 47.35 8.14 -21.33
CA ARG A 374 48.37 8.21 -22.40
C ARG A 374 48.49 9.54 -23.16
N GLU A 375 47.90 10.61 -22.62
CA GLU A 375 47.97 11.98 -23.16
C GLU A 375 48.68 12.88 -22.14
N ARG A 376 50.02 12.88 -22.17
CA ARG A 376 50.91 13.77 -21.39
C ARG A 376 52.03 14.29 -22.29
N ASP A 377 51.67 15.07 -23.30
CA ASP A 377 52.64 15.80 -24.11
C ASP A 377 53.19 17.02 -23.34
N HIS A 378 54.50 17.15 -23.31
CA HIS A 378 55.20 18.04 -22.36
C HIS A 378 56.34 18.83 -23.04
N LYS A 379 56.13 19.28 -24.29
CA LYS A 379 57.23 19.57 -25.22
C LYS A 379 57.04 20.74 -26.19
N ALA A 380 56.40 21.84 -25.76
CA ALA A 380 56.01 22.95 -26.64
C ALA A 380 56.23 24.40 -26.11
N GLU A 381 56.96 24.61 -25.00
CA GLU A 381 57.05 25.93 -24.32
C GLU A 381 58.49 26.42 -24.03
N GLN A 382 59.46 26.22 -24.93
CA GLN A 382 60.86 26.68 -24.75
C GLN A 382 61.49 27.34 -26.00
N ASP A 383 60.79 28.31 -26.60
CA ASP A 383 61.31 29.30 -27.57
C ASP A 383 60.73 30.68 -27.18
N GLU A 384 61.33 31.56 -26.39
CA GLU A 384 62.72 32.02 -26.19
C GLU A 384 63.26 33.08 -27.20
N ILE A 385 64.08 34.01 -26.68
CA ILE A 385 65.00 34.94 -27.39
C ILE A 385 64.42 35.87 -28.50
N ARG A 386 63.97 37.10 -28.12
CA ARG A 386 63.76 38.20 -29.11
C ARG A 386 63.92 39.68 -28.61
N ALA A 387 64.56 39.98 -27.47
CA ALA A 387 64.21 41.21 -26.70
C ALA A 387 65.33 42.14 -26.06
N ARG A 388 66.48 42.53 -26.70
CA ARG A 388 67.53 43.41 -26.02
C ARG A 388 68.37 44.43 -26.87
N ARG A 389 68.55 45.74 -26.43
CA ARG A 389 69.51 46.79 -26.99
C ARG A 389 70.16 48.02 -26.15
N ASN A 390 69.88 49.35 -26.35
CA ASN A 390 70.86 50.53 -26.38
C ASN A 390 70.82 51.73 -25.31
N GLN A 391 71.69 52.79 -25.42
CA GLN A 391 72.00 53.96 -24.48
C GLN A 391 72.27 55.43 -25.08
N GLU A 392 72.91 56.41 -24.36
CA GLU A 392 72.74 57.94 -24.37
C GLU A 392 74.03 58.92 -24.37
N ALA A 393 73.94 60.29 -24.14
CA ALA A 393 75.06 61.35 -24.18
C ALA A 393 74.80 62.81 -23.54
N THR A 394 75.79 63.76 -23.39
CA THR A 394 75.73 65.10 -22.60
C THR A 394 76.73 66.33 -22.90
N ASP A 395 76.47 67.56 -22.32
CA ASP A 395 77.42 68.63 -21.72
C ASP A 395 77.97 69.97 -22.44
N ARG A 396 78.35 71.08 -21.69
CA ARG A 396 79.39 72.23 -21.86
C ARG A 396 79.12 73.80 -21.65
N GLU A 397 80.10 74.53 -21.01
CA GLU A 397 80.61 75.99 -21.05
C GLU A 397 80.07 77.28 -20.27
N TRP A 398 80.88 78.38 -20.02
CA TRP A 398 80.63 79.57 -19.08
C TRP A 398 81.57 80.89 -19.09
N ARG A 399 81.42 81.87 -18.12
CA ARG A 399 82.33 82.93 -17.42
C ARG A 399 82.80 84.37 -17.95
N LYS A 400 83.02 85.40 -17.02
CA LYS A 400 84.08 86.53 -16.92
C LYS A 400 83.77 88.11 -17.00
N LYS A 401 84.02 89.01 -15.97
CA LYS A 401 84.12 90.56 -16.03
C LYS A 401 84.51 91.39 -14.70
N GLU A 402 84.98 92.69 -14.73
CA GLU A 402 85.17 93.69 -13.56
C GLU A 402 85.61 95.20 -13.93
N LYS A 403 85.58 96.24 -13.01
CA LYS A 403 86.57 97.38 -12.68
C LYS A 403 86.06 98.85 -12.25
N GLU A 404 86.93 99.67 -11.58
CA GLU A 404 87.05 101.19 -11.32
C GLU A 404 86.37 102.07 -10.19
N ARG A 405 87.04 103.16 -9.63
CA ARG A 405 86.73 103.75 -8.25
C ARG A 405 86.91 105.23 -7.60
N HIS A 406 87.73 106.31 -7.89
CA HIS A 406 88.29 107.31 -6.84
C HIS A 406 87.82 108.85 -6.52
N LYS A 407 88.47 109.61 -5.54
CA LYS A 407 88.18 110.87 -4.66
C LYS A 407 86.77 111.49 -4.61
N LYS A 408 86.04 111.50 -5.72
CA LYS A 408 84.59 111.71 -5.71
C LYS A 408 83.92 110.89 -4.61
N LYS A 409 84.43 109.65 -4.41
CA LYS A 409 84.18 108.78 -3.26
C LYS A 409 83.91 109.46 -1.93
N VAL A 410 84.55 110.56 -1.51
CA VAL A 410 84.40 111.05 -0.12
C VAL A 410 83.14 111.90 0.08
N GLU A 411 82.80 112.77 -0.86
CA GLU A 411 81.51 113.48 -0.85
C GLU A 411 80.38 112.60 -1.38
N GLU A 412 80.68 111.73 -2.35
CA GLU A 412 79.82 110.61 -2.67
C GLU A 412 79.61 109.75 -1.42
N GLU A 413 80.61 109.43 -0.61
CA GLU A 413 80.46 108.67 0.65
C GLU A 413 79.64 109.44 1.68
N GLY A 414 79.74 110.76 1.77
CA GLY A 414 78.88 111.55 2.66
C GLY A 414 77.41 111.42 2.25
N LYS A 415 77.12 111.66 0.97
CA LYS A 415 75.78 111.57 0.39
C LYS A 415 75.28 110.11 0.34
N LEU A 416 76.16 109.14 0.11
CA LEU A 416 75.95 107.69 0.20
C LEU A 416 75.91 107.19 1.64
N LYS A 417 76.32 107.94 2.66
CA LYS A 417 76.13 107.59 4.09
C LYS A 417 74.74 108.00 4.52
N VAL A 418 74.30 109.22 4.21
CA VAL A 418 72.90 109.65 4.42
C VAL A 418 71.96 108.81 3.54
N SER A 419 72.23 108.70 2.25
CA SER A 419 71.42 107.86 1.34
C SER A 419 71.58 106.35 1.60
N ARG A 420 72.66 105.87 2.25
CA ARG A 420 72.66 104.51 2.83
C ARG A 420 71.79 104.43 4.07
N LEU A 421 71.75 105.42 4.95
CA LEU A 421 70.86 105.39 6.12
C LEU A 421 69.39 105.46 5.67
N GLU A 422 69.08 106.24 4.63
CA GLU A 422 67.77 106.25 3.97
C GLU A 422 67.49 104.93 3.25
N GLN A 423 68.44 104.37 2.47
CA GLN A 423 68.27 103.04 1.86
C GLN A 423 68.19 101.92 2.90
N VAL A 424 68.90 102.00 4.02
CA VAL A 424 68.90 100.99 5.09
C VAL A 424 67.59 101.07 5.84
N THR A 425 67.15 102.24 6.29
CA THR A 425 65.84 102.39 6.96
C THR A 425 64.67 102.10 6.01
N HIS A 426 64.74 102.48 4.73
CA HIS A 426 63.75 102.11 3.74
C HIS A 426 63.77 100.60 3.44
N LYS A 427 64.95 99.97 3.35
CA LYS A 427 65.08 98.52 3.19
C LYS A 427 64.66 97.75 4.45
N GLU A 428 64.92 98.25 5.64
CA GLU A 428 64.45 97.70 6.92
C GLU A 428 62.92 97.81 7.00
N HIS A 429 62.34 98.92 6.55
CA HIS A 429 60.89 99.08 6.45
C HIS A 429 60.27 98.13 5.39
N LEU A 430 60.89 97.99 4.23
CA LEU A 430 60.47 97.02 3.21
C LEU A 430 60.62 95.58 3.71
N LEU A 431 61.74 95.21 4.33
CA LEU A 431 61.97 93.90 4.95
C LEU A 431 61.00 93.64 6.11
N ALA A 432 60.59 94.66 6.87
CA ALA A 432 59.57 94.52 7.90
C ALA A 432 58.17 94.31 7.30
N ILE A 433 57.85 94.95 6.17
CA ILE A 433 56.62 94.71 5.41
C ILE A 433 56.65 93.33 4.74
N GLU A 434 57.78 92.91 4.19
CA GLU A 434 57.99 91.59 3.58
C GLU A 434 57.89 90.49 4.63
N ALA A 435 58.63 90.57 5.74
CA ALA A 435 58.48 89.66 6.87
C ALA A 435 57.06 89.67 7.48
N GLY A 436 56.36 90.81 7.43
CA GLY A 436 54.94 90.91 7.81
C GLY A 436 54.01 90.16 6.85
N ARG A 437 54.25 90.26 5.54
CA ARG A 437 53.54 89.52 4.49
C ARG A 437 53.84 88.02 4.58
N GLU A 438 55.11 87.64 4.70
CA GLU A 438 55.57 86.26 4.87
C GLU A 438 54.93 85.62 6.11
N ARG A 439 54.88 86.32 7.25
CA ARG A 439 54.15 85.84 8.45
C ARG A 439 52.66 85.67 8.17
N ALA A 440 52.02 86.65 7.53
CA ALA A 440 50.60 86.57 7.18
C ALA A 440 50.29 85.48 6.12
N GLU A 441 51.26 85.10 5.28
CA GLU A 441 51.16 83.99 4.33
C GLU A 441 51.41 82.64 5.01
N PHE A 442 52.42 82.56 5.87
CA PHE A 442 52.71 81.40 6.72
C PHE A 442 51.53 81.07 7.64
N GLU A 443 50.90 82.08 8.27
CA GLU A 443 49.66 81.91 9.03
C GLU A 443 48.50 81.42 8.16
N ARG A 444 48.35 81.94 6.94
CA ARG A 444 47.31 81.46 5.99
C ARG A 444 47.55 80.02 5.59
N VAL A 445 48.81 79.63 5.30
CA VAL A 445 49.21 78.25 5.00
C VAL A 445 48.95 77.33 6.20
N ILE A 446 49.30 77.75 7.43
CA ILE A 446 49.02 76.99 8.65
C ILE A 446 47.51 76.78 8.84
N ARG A 447 46.68 77.81 8.64
CA ARG A 447 45.21 77.69 8.74
C ARG A 447 44.67 76.69 7.71
N VAL A 448 45.11 76.78 6.45
CA VAL A 448 44.72 75.83 5.39
C VAL A 448 45.21 74.40 5.69
N GLN A 449 46.40 74.23 6.26
CA GLN A 449 46.90 72.93 6.71
C GLN A 449 46.10 72.37 7.90
N GLN A 450 45.72 73.20 8.87
CA GLN A 450 44.85 72.80 9.98
C GLN A 450 43.46 72.39 9.49
N GLU A 451 42.88 73.14 8.54
CA GLU A 451 41.62 72.78 7.88
C GLU A 451 41.73 71.48 7.06
N ALA A 452 42.87 71.23 6.41
CA ALA A 452 43.11 69.97 5.70
C ALA A 452 43.17 68.79 6.68
N ILE A 453 43.91 68.93 7.79
CA ILE A 453 44.05 67.93 8.85
C ILE A 453 42.71 67.64 9.54
N THR A 454 41.83 68.63 9.74
CA THR A 454 40.48 68.38 10.28
C THR A 454 39.59 67.66 9.28
N ARG A 455 39.58 68.07 8.00
CA ARG A 455 38.82 67.38 6.94
C ARG A 455 39.28 65.94 6.74
N GLU A 456 40.59 65.68 6.81
CA GLU A 456 41.16 64.34 6.71
C GLU A 456 40.69 63.45 7.87
N LYS A 457 40.77 63.93 9.12
CA LYS A 457 40.23 63.23 10.30
C LYS A 457 38.73 62.97 10.21
N GLU A 458 37.95 63.95 9.76
CA GLU A 458 36.50 63.76 9.53
C GLU A 458 36.23 62.66 8.48
N LEU A 459 37.04 62.57 7.43
CA LEU A 459 36.94 61.52 6.42
C LEU A 459 37.38 60.15 6.97
N GLU A 460 38.44 60.07 7.77
CA GLU A 460 38.87 58.86 8.46
C GLU A 460 37.80 58.36 9.44
N GLU A 461 37.23 59.23 10.26
CA GLU A 461 36.14 58.88 11.18
C GLU A 461 34.89 58.41 10.43
N ASN A 462 34.49 59.10 9.36
CA ASN A 462 33.38 58.67 8.51
C ASN A 462 33.66 57.31 7.85
N HIS A 463 34.89 57.06 7.39
CA HIS A 463 35.29 55.77 6.83
C HIS A 463 35.25 54.67 7.91
N ARG A 464 35.80 54.92 9.09
CA ARG A 464 35.78 54.01 10.25
C ARG A 464 34.34 53.68 10.69
N GLN A 465 33.45 54.67 10.71
CA GLN A 465 32.02 54.44 10.98
C GLN A 465 31.35 53.57 9.90
N ARG A 466 31.66 53.77 8.61
CA ARG A 466 31.16 52.92 7.52
C ARG A 466 31.65 51.47 7.66
N LEU A 467 32.94 51.28 7.98
CA LEU A 467 33.51 49.94 8.24
C LEU A 467 32.85 49.26 9.44
N LEU A 468 32.59 49.97 10.54
CA LEU A 468 31.90 49.44 11.71
C LEU A 468 30.47 49.01 11.37
N ARG A 469 29.68 49.86 10.70
CA ARG A 469 28.31 49.55 10.25
C ARG A 469 28.29 48.36 9.28
N HIS A 470 29.27 48.26 8.38
CA HIS A 470 29.42 47.11 7.49
C HIS A 470 29.73 45.82 8.27
N ALA A 471 30.67 45.86 9.23
CA ALA A 471 31.01 44.72 10.08
C ALA A 471 29.86 44.32 11.02
N GLU A 472 28.98 45.24 11.41
CA GLU A 472 27.72 44.94 12.11
C GLU A 472 26.71 44.27 11.18
N GLY A 473 26.55 44.76 9.95
CA GLY A 473 25.72 44.12 8.92
C GLY A 473 26.15 42.69 8.61
N VAL A 474 27.45 42.43 8.42
CA VAL A 474 27.99 41.07 8.22
C VAL A 474 27.71 40.19 9.45
N ARG A 475 27.91 40.70 10.68
CA ARG A 475 27.57 39.96 11.91
C ARG A 475 26.07 39.71 12.09
N GLN A 476 25.19 40.55 11.53
CA GLN A 476 23.76 40.29 11.46
C GLN A 476 23.42 39.21 10.42
N GLN A 477 24.03 39.27 9.23
CA GLN A 477 23.86 38.26 8.17
C GLN A 477 24.35 36.87 8.59
N MET A 478 25.49 36.78 9.29
CA MET A 478 25.98 35.50 9.85
C MET A 478 24.97 34.91 10.82
N ARG A 479 24.50 35.67 11.82
CA ARG A 479 23.50 35.19 12.80
C ARG A 479 22.17 34.82 12.14
N ALA A 480 21.73 35.56 11.12
CA ALA A 480 20.53 35.22 10.36
C ALA A 480 20.69 33.87 9.61
N ARG A 481 21.85 33.65 8.98
CA ARG A 481 22.17 32.40 8.27
C ARG A 481 22.37 31.22 9.22
N GLU A 482 22.95 31.45 10.40
CA GLU A 482 23.07 30.45 11.48
C GLU A 482 21.68 30.04 11.99
N LEU A 483 20.80 31.01 12.26
CA LEU A 483 19.42 30.73 12.67
C LEU A 483 18.62 29.99 11.59
N GLN A 484 18.79 30.34 10.31
CA GLN A 484 18.20 29.61 9.19
C GLN A 484 18.74 28.17 9.09
N ALA A 485 20.04 27.94 9.23
CA ALA A 485 20.62 26.61 9.23
C ALA A 485 20.16 25.77 10.44
N ILE A 486 19.96 26.39 11.60
CA ILE A 486 19.39 25.74 12.79
C ILE A 486 17.91 25.42 12.57
N ALA A 487 17.13 26.29 11.92
CA ALA A 487 15.73 26.04 11.56
C ALA A 487 15.61 24.86 10.58
N GLN A 488 16.33 24.91 9.45
CA GLN A 488 16.38 23.82 8.46
C GLN A 488 16.82 22.50 9.08
N ARG A 489 17.82 22.51 9.98
CA ARG A 489 18.24 21.30 10.70
C ARG A 489 17.15 20.77 11.63
N LYS A 490 16.37 21.63 12.29
CA LYS A 490 15.20 21.20 13.08
C LYS A 490 14.09 20.66 12.19
N GLU A 491 13.79 21.30 11.07
CA GLU A 491 12.79 20.86 10.08
C GLU A 491 13.13 19.44 9.59
N LEU A 492 14.37 19.20 9.15
CA LEU A 492 14.83 17.86 8.75
C LEU A 492 14.77 16.81 9.88
N PHE A 493 14.98 17.20 11.15
CA PHE A 493 14.79 16.30 12.29
C PHE A 493 13.30 16.05 12.59
N HIS A 494 12.42 17.04 12.42
CA HIS A 494 10.97 16.87 12.58
C HIS A 494 10.38 16.02 11.45
N GLU A 495 10.84 16.20 10.20
CA GLU A 495 10.52 15.31 9.07
C GLU A 495 11.01 13.88 9.34
N GLY A 496 12.27 13.73 9.78
CA GLY A 496 12.84 12.42 10.14
C GLY A 496 12.05 11.70 11.25
N ASN A 497 11.67 12.43 12.31
CA ASN A 497 10.81 11.89 13.37
C ASN A 497 9.42 11.54 12.85
N SER A 498 8.81 12.39 12.01
CA SER A 498 7.49 12.15 11.40
C SER A 498 7.50 10.89 10.54
N LEU A 499 8.54 10.67 9.73
CA LEU A 499 8.72 9.46 8.93
C LEU A 499 8.93 8.21 9.80
N LEU A 500 9.62 8.33 10.93
CA LEU A 500 9.77 7.24 11.90
C LEU A 500 8.45 6.91 12.59
N GLU A 501 7.65 7.92 12.96
CA GLU A 501 6.31 7.77 13.52
C GLU A 501 5.34 7.17 12.50
N GLU A 502 5.34 7.62 11.25
CA GLU A 502 4.54 7.04 10.16
C GLU A 502 4.92 5.57 9.90
N ALA A 503 6.22 5.24 9.87
CA ALA A 503 6.69 3.87 9.72
C ALA A 503 6.32 2.98 10.92
N HIS A 504 6.39 3.52 12.14
CA HIS A 504 5.95 2.84 13.36
C HIS A 504 4.43 2.59 13.35
N ASN A 505 3.64 3.61 13.04
CA ASN A 505 2.18 3.53 12.90
C ASN A 505 1.76 2.62 11.74
N ARG A 506 2.55 2.50 10.68
CA ARG A 506 2.34 1.50 9.61
C ARG A 506 2.63 0.09 10.11
N ARG A 507 3.73 -0.13 10.82
CA ARG A 507 4.05 -1.44 11.45
C ARG A 507 2.98 -1.88 12.44
N ILE A 508 2.47 -0.99 13.29
CA ILE A 508 1.35 -1.31 14.20
C ILE A 508 0.11 -1.74 13.42
N ARG A 509 -0.32 -0.97 12.41
CA ARG A 509 -1.48 -1.32 11.56
C ARG A 509 -1.30 -2.65 10.83
N LEU A 510 -0.12 -2.94 10.28
CA LEU A 510 0.19 -4.22 9.66
C LEU A 510 0.17 -5.38 10.66
N ASN A 511 0.68 -5.19 11.87
CA ASN A 511 0.60 -6.17 12.95
C ASN A 511 -0.83 -6.45 13.40
N GLU A 512 -1.67 -5.41 13.51
CA GLU A 512 -3.10 -5.58 13.78
C GLU A 512 -3.82 -6.36 12.67
N ILE A 513 -3.51 -6.09 11.40
CA ILE A 513 -4.11 -6.81 10.26
C ILE A 513 -3.65 -8.27 10.27
N LYS A 514 -2.37 -8.55 10.51
CA LYS A 514 -1.85 -9.91 10.72
C LYS A 514 -2.58 -10.61 11.86
N ALA A 515 -2.78 -9.95 12.99
CA ALA A 515 -3.51 -10.49 14.14
C ALA A 515 -5.03 -10.61 13.94
N LYS A 516 -5.64 -9.83 13.04
CA LYS A 516 -7.05 -9.99 12.60
C LYS A 516 -7.17 -11.24 11.70
N LYS A 517 -6.37 -11.32 10.63
CA LYS A 517 -6.42 -12.43 9.67
C LYS A 517 -5.98 -13.79 10.22
N LEU A 518 -5.02 -13.83 11.17
CA LEU A 518 -4.67 -15.07 11.88
C LEU A 518 -5.81 -15.54 12.81
N ARG A 519 -6.63 -14.63 13.36
CA ARG A 519 -7.85 -15.02 14.11
C ARG A 519 -8.97 -15.47 13.17
N GLU A 520 -9.13 -14.81 12.03
CA GLU A 520 -10.07 -15.23 10.98
C GLU A 520 -9.74 -16.63 10.45
N LEU A 521 -8.46 -16.95 10.22
CA LEU A 521 -8.02 -18.31 9.85
C LEU A 521 -8.31 -19.35 10.93
N LYS A 522 -8.08 -19.03 12.20
CA LYS A 522 -8.42 -19.94 13.33
C LYS A 522 -9.93 -20.11 13.47
N ALA A 523 -10.72 -19.06 13.26
CA ALA A 523 -12.18 -19.12 13.26
C ALA A 523 -12.74 -19.90 12.06
N ALA A 524 -12.04 -19.91 10.92
CA ALA A 524 -12.35 -20.74 9.76
C ALA A 524 -11.94 -22.22 9.93
N GLY A 525 -11.49 -22.64 11.12
CA GLY A 525 -11.23 -24.04 11.45
C GLY A 525 -9.92 -24.62 10.88
N LEU A 526 -9.00 -23.79 10.36
CA LEU A 526 -7.73 -24.31 9.85
C LEU A 526 -6.85 -24.90 10.97
N PRO A 527 -6.25 -26.09 10.77
CA PRO A 527 -5.33 -26.67 11.74
C PRO A 527 -4.16 -25.74 12.08
N GLU A 528 -3.81 -25.67 13.37
CA GLU A 528 -2.86 -24.68 13.89
C GLU A 528 -1.45 -24.79 13.26
N LYS A 529 -1.07 -25.98 12.77
CA LYS A 529 0.10 -26.25 11.90
C LYS A 529 0.26 -25.19 10.79
N TYR A 530 -0.82 -24.87 10.06
CA TYR A 530 -0.76 -23.92 8.94
C TYR A 530 -0.89 -22.47 9.42
N CYS A 531 -1.64 -22.21 10.49
CA CYS A 531 -1.70 -20.88 11.12
C CYS A 531 -0.31 -20.44 11.61
N SER A 532 0.42 -21.32 12.30
CA SER A 532 1.80 -21.10 12.74
C SER A 532 2.79 -20.97 11.58
N TYR A 533 2.53 -21.62 10.44
CA TYR A 533 3.33 -21.43 9.22
C TYR A 533 3.19 -20.00 8.70
N VAL A 534 1.96 -19.50 8.51
CA VAL A 534 1.69 -18.12 8.04
C VAL A 534 2.29 -17.10 9.02
N GLU A 535 2.09 -17.30 10.32
CA GLU A 535 2.62 -16.41 11.35
C GLU A 535 4.15 -16.24 11.29
N ARG A 536 4.89 -17.34 11.09
CA ARG A 536 6.36 -17.37 10.95
C ARG A 536 6.86 -16.90 9.58
N LYS A 537 6.07 -17.06 8.52
CA LYS A 537 6.47 -16.74 7.13
C LYS A 537 6.34 -15.26 6.74
N VAL A 538 5.66 -14.45 7.55
CA VAL A 538 5.44 -13.01 7.30
C VAL A 538 6.49 -12.16 8.03
N PRO A 539 7.54 -11.64 7.35
CA PRO A 539 8.48 -10.68 7.91
C PRO A 539 7.87 -9.28 8.06
N ILE A 540 8.38 -8.48 9.02
CA ILE A 540 7.91 -7.15 9.44
C ILE A 540 9.13 -6.27 9.80
#